data_AF-A0A497KBW6-F1
#
_entry.id   AF-A0A497KBW6-F1
#
_cell.length_a   1.000
_cell.length_b   1.000
_cell.length_c   1.000
_cell.angle_alpha   90.00
_cell.angle_beta   90.00
_cell.angle_gamma   90.00
#
_symmetry.space_group_name_H-M   'P 1'
#
loop_
_entity.id
_entity.type
_entity.pdbx_description
1 polymer ?
#
loop_
_entity_poly.entity_id
_entity_poly.type
_entity_poly.pdbx_seq_one_letter_code
_entity_poly.pdbx_strand_id
1 'polypeptide(L)'
;EDTPIFEIIKFIAETADKNGVIGYDFRVEPDGKFAFFPKMNKTNPIDLTNQIERVEYRRDIHGVRNKVTIYGAAEKAKPSDKDAWTETLDINNDGVNDWVSGTDTGVVSLDSETKMTGDYSIRHETAYSDSYGSLNLYLADNTTNCNKYPILCFQIRKEKSFGNTVHIGLHDAFGNWADYWTDILSDERWHVVEIGVGEKNEDNWQRPSNFDWSQINQIAIECFFEETGTGKFWIDNLFFNNCRWEATAEDSQSQTDYGLRELVEIDEELHSDYECQLRAKALLDYLKDPIEYLKVKSTVINYGDNPILPGDKIHLTLPSLNIDADYRVTTVEYYVDARTQTLEVSLELGREPQLLADYIYALRSKTAKLSKTKAYR
;
A
#
# COMPACT_ATOMS: atom_id res chain seq x y z
N GLU A 1 -32.47 -17.66 5.58
CA GLU A 1 -32.75 -16.60 6.56
C GLU A 1 -33.47 -15.50 5.82
N ASP A 2 -34.68 -15.14 6.26
CA ASP A 2 -35.48 -14.07 5.66
C ASP A 2 -34.90 -12.71 6.08
N THR A 3 -33.81 -12.30 5.45
CA THR A 3 -33.35 -10.92 5.56
C THR A 3 -34.45 -10.03 4.98
N PRO A 4 -35.05 -9.11 5.77
CA PRO A 4 -36.10 -8.24 5.27
C PRO A 4 -35.62 -7.52 4.01
N ILE A 5 -36.45 -7.47 2.96
CA ILE A 5 -36.12 -6.81 1.67
C ILE A 5 -35.50 -5.42 1.88
N PHE A 6 -35.93 -4.71 2.93
CA PHE A 6 -35.40 -3.41 3.31
C PHE A 6 -33.91 -3.42 3.68
N GLU A 7 -33.44 -4.43 4.42
CA GLU A 7 -32.03 -4.58 4.78
C GLU A 7 -31.17 -4.90 3.55
N ILE A 8 -31.73 -5.66 2.59
CA ILE A 8 -31.07 -5.89 1.30
C ILE A 8 -30.93 -4.59 0.51
N ILE A 9 -32.00 -3.77 0.46
CA ILE A 9 -31.95 -2.48 -0.24
C ILE A 9 -30.99 -1.51 0.45
N LYS A 10 -30.94 -1.48 1.79
CA LYS A 10 -29.93 -0.71 2.53
C LYS A 10 -28.51 -1.14 2.17
N PHE A 11 -28.23 -2.43 2.20
CA PHE A 11 -26.92 -2.95 1.84
C PHE A 11 -26.55 -2.57 0.40
N ILE A 12 -27.48 -2.71 -0.56
CA ILE A 12 -27.27 -2.26 -1.94
C ILE A 12 -27.03 -0.76 -2.00
N ALA A 13 -27.78 0.05 -1.26
CA ALA A 13 -27.62 1.51 -1.26
C ALA A 13 -26.27 1.93 -0.68
N GLU A 14 -25.82 1.31 0.40
CA GLU A 14 -24.52 1.58 1.03
C GLU A 14 -23.34 1.16 0.15
N THR A 15 -23.49 0.07 -0.62
CA THR A 15 -22.41 -0.51 -1.44
C THR A 15 -22.47 -0.13 -2.93
N ALA A 16 -23.56 0.50 -3.39
CA ALA A 16 -23.73 0.85 -4.80
C ALA A 16 -22.76 1.96 -5.22
N ASP A 17 -22.13 1.74 -6.37
CA ASP A 17 -21.31 2.71 -7.12
C ASP A 17 -21.97 3.01 -8.46
N LYS A 18 -22.11 4.30 -8.78
CA LYS A 18 -22.35 4.75 -10.16
C LYS A 18 -21.67 6.09 -10.40
N ASN A 19 -20.79 6.11 -11.41
CA ASN A 19 -20.00 7.27 -11.82
C ASN A 19 -19.05 7.80 -10.72
N GLY A 20 -18.50 6.92 -9.88
CA GLY A 20 -17.53 7.32 -8.84
C GLY A 20 -18.17 7.94 -7.61
N VAL A 21 -19.47 7.71 -7.40
CA VAL A 21 -20.17 8.09 -6.17
C VAL A 21 -20.62 6.81 -5.49
N ILE A 22 -20.13 6.58 -4.28
CA ILE A 22 -20.50 5.43 -3.46
C ILE A 22 -21.36 5.88 -2.29
N GLY A 23 -22.37 5.07 -2.02
CA GLY A 23 -23.40 5.37 -1.04
C GLY A 23 -24.53 6.16 -1.68
N TYR A 24 -25.69 5.53 -1.69
CA TYR A 24 -26.95 6.06 -2.15
C TYR A 24 -27.92 6.19 -0.99
N ASP A 25 -28.79 7.17 -1.10
CA ASP A 25 -30.00 7.26 -0.33
C ASP A 25 -31.18 6.79 -1.17
N PHE A 26 -32.19 6.29 -0.48
CA PHE A 26 -33.44 5.92 -1.10
C PHE A 26 -34.61 6.25 -0.21
N ARG A 27 -35.71 6.68 -0.82
CA ARG A 27 -36.98 6.95 -0.14
C ARG A 27 -38.14 6.90 -1.12
N VAL A 28 -39.35 6.89 -0.57
CA VAL A 28 -40.56 7.15 -1.35
C VAL A 28 -40.83 8.65 -1.29
N GLU A 29 -40.88 9.31 -2.44
CA GLU A 29 -41.19 10.74 -2.55
C GLU A 29 -42.68 11.02 -2.30
N PRO A 30 -43.08 12.28 -2.06
CA PRO A 30 -44.48 12.64 -1.84
C PRO A 30 -45.43 12.26 -2.99
N ASP A 31 -44.92 12.10 -4.21
CA ASP A 31 -45.69 11.65 -5.38
C ASP A 31 -45.83 10.12 -5.47
N GLY A 32 -45.34 9.39 -4.46
CA GLY A 32 -45.38 7.93 -4.36
C GLY A 32 -44.29 7.21 -5.15
N LYS A 33 -43.36 7.92 -5.81
CA LYS A 33 -42.27 7.29 -6.55
C LYS A 33 -41.13 6.90 -5.63
N PHE A 34 -40.59 5.71 -5.84
CA PHE A 34 -39.34 5.28 -5.22
C PHE A 34 -38.16 6.00 -5.87
N ALA A 35 -37.45 6.82 -5.10
CA ALA A 35 -36.26 7.51 -5.52
C ALA A 35 -35.02 6.82 -4.94
N PHE A 36 -33.99 6.68 -5.78
CA PHE A 36 -32.66 6.19 -5.42
C PHE A 36 -31.64 7.18 -5.98
N PHE A 37 -30.87 7.83 -5.11
CA PHE A 37 -30.04 8.98 -5.48
C PHE A 37 -28.76 9.04 -4.65
N PRO A 38 -27.68 9.66 -5.16
CA PRO A 38 -26.43 9.72 -4.41
C PRO A 38 -26.60 10.50 -3.10
N LYS A 39 -25.89 10.08 -2.04
CA LYS A 39 -25.88 10.83 -0.77
C LYS A 39 -25.50 12.30 -1.02
N MET A 40 -26.05 13.22 -0.21
CA MET A 40 -25.79 14.68 -0.31
C MET A 40 -26.19 15.35 -1.64
N ASN A 41 -26.90 14.66 -2.53
CA ASN A 41 -27.27 15.22 -3.84
C ASN A 41 -28.58 16.04 -3.82
N LYS A 42 -29.55 15.66 -2.97
CA LYS A 42 -30.85 16.34 -2.91
C LYS A 42 -30.81 17.54 -1.97
N THR A 43 -30.47 18.71 -2.49
CA THR A 43 -30.52 19.95 -1.71
C THR A 43 -31.97 20.36 -1.43
N ASN A 44 -32.31 20.53 -0.15
CA ASN A 44 -33.54 21.19 0.25
C ASN A 44 -33.26 22.70 0.38
N PRO A 45 -34.06 23.58 -0.27
CA PRO A 45 -33.77 25.02 -0.33
C PRO A 45 -34.12 25.77 0.96
N ILE A 46 -34.68 25.10 1.98
CA ILE A 46 -35.05 25.73 3.24
C ILE A 46 -33.79 26.20 3.96
N ASP A 47 -33.75 27.50 4.23
CA ASP A 47 -32.77 28.12 5.11
C ASP A 47 -33.25 28.00 6.56
N LEU A 48 -32.50 27.25 7.37
CA LEU A 48 -32.78 27.07 8.80
C LEU A 48 -32.15 28.17 9.67
N THR A 49 -31.47 29.16 9.06
CA THR A 49 -30.83 30.26 9.78
C THR A 49 -31.84 31.02 10.63
N ASN A 50 -31.55 31.17 11.93
CA ASN A 50 -32.42 31.77 12.94
C ASN A 50 -33.79 31.09 13.16
N GLN A 51 -34.02 29.91 12.57
CA GLN A 51 -35.26 29.15 12.77
C GLN A 51 -35.11 28.04 13.81
N ILE A 52 -33.93 27.84 14.39
CA ILE A 52 -33.65 26.75 15.33
C ILE A 52 -33.88 27.21 16.76
N GLU A 53 -34.78 26.54 17.47
CA GLU A 53 -35.12 26.87 18.86
C GLU A 53 -34.34 26.03 19.86
N ARG A 54 -34.05 24.76 19.53
CA ARG A 54 -33.20 23.88 20.34
C ARG A 54 -32.25 23.10 19.44
N VAL A 55 -31.01 22.97 19.92
CA VAL A 55 -29.98 22.17 19.27
C VAL A 55 -29.22 21.35 20.30
N GLU A 56 -29.08 20.06 20.05
CA GLU A 56 -28.12 19.20 20.71
C GLU A 56 -27.03 18.85 19.71
N TYR A 57 -25.77 19.00 20.11
CA TYR A 57 -24.63 18.78 19.25
C TYR A 57 -23.68 17.73 19.83
N ARG A 58 -23.31 16.74 19.02
CA ARG A 58 -22.38 15.69 19.38
C ARG A 58 -21.37 15.47 18.26
N ARG A 59 -20.09 15.41 18.64
CA ARG A 59 -18.99 14.94 17.78
C ARG A 59 -18.49 13.59 18.29
N ASP A 60 -18.32 12.62 17.39
CA ASP A 60 -17.65 11.38 17.71
C ASP A 60 -16.22 11.37 17.17
N ILE A 61 -15.27 11.49 18.10
CA ILE A 61 -13.83 11.49 17.78
C ILE A 61 -13.22 10.09 17.81
N HIS A 62 -13.91 9.04 18.26
CA HIS A 62 -13.31 7.70 18.42
C HIS A 62 -12.96 7.07 17.06
N GLY A 63 -13.74 7.37 16.04
CA GLY A 63 -13.53 6.91 14.66
C GLY A 63 -12.38 7.60 13.94
N VAL A 64 -11.84 8.71 14.47
CA VAL A 64 -10.84 9.52 13.75
C VAL A 64 -9.56 8.74 13.51
N ARG A 65 -9.09 8.72 12.26
CA ARG A 65 -7.77 8.22 11.82
C ARG A 65 -7.15 9.27 10.90
N ASN A 66 -6.04 9.86 11.34
CA ASN A 66 -5.39 10.99 10.66
C ASN A 66 -3.96 10.68 10.20
N LYS A 67 -3.57 9.42 10.32
CA LYS A 67 -2.44 8.81 9.64
C LYS A 67 -2.81 7.39 9.25
N VAL A 68 -2.83 7.11 7.96
CA VAL A 68 -3.22 5.82 7.40
C VAL A 68 -2.02 5.24 6.65
N THR A 69 -1.60 4.04 7.05
CA THR A 69 -0.56 3.27 6.36
C THR A 69 -1.20 2.03 5.73
N ILE A 70 -0.98 1.86 4.44
CA ILE A 70 -1.46 0.71 3.67
C ILE A 70 -0.28 -0.13 3.22
N TYR A 71 -0.34 -1.42 3.49
CA TYR A 71 0.59 -2.42 3.00
C TYR A 71 -0.08 -3.29 1.94
N GLY A 72 0.55 -3.36 0.77
CA GLY A 72 0.17 -4.22 -0.34
C GLY A 72 0.84 -5.59 -0.31
N ALA A 73 0.79 -6.28 -1.44
CA ALA A 73 1.45 -7.56 -1.68
C ALA A 73 2.96 -7.52 -1.42
N ALA A 74 3.50 -8.60 -0.85
CA ALA A 74 4.92 -8.77 -0.53
C ALA A 74 5.74 -9.30 -1.73
N GLU A 75 5.79 -8.53 -2.82
CA GLU A 75 6.45 -8.95 -4.08
C GLU A 75 7.36 -7.89 -4.70
N LYS A 76 7.52 -6.73 -4.02
CA LYS A 76 8.38 -5.65 -4.49
C LYS A 76 9.84 -6.08 -4.41
N ALA A 77 10.54 -5.94 -5.53
CA ALA A 77 11.95 -6.29 -5.68
C ALA A 77 12.85 -5.05 -5.78
N LYS A 78 14.10 -5.22 -5.38
CA LYS A 78 15.19 -4.25 -5.59
C LYS A 78 16.40 -4.99 -6.19
N PRO A 79 16.82 -4.67 -7.41
CA PRO A 79 16.23 -3.69 -8.33
C PRO A 79 14.81 -4.07 -8.77
N SER A 80 14.04 -3.10 -9.28
CA SER A 80 12.65 -3.36 -9.72
C SER A 80 12.58 -4.28 -10.93
N ASP A 81 13.53 -4.13 -11.85
CA ASP A 81 13.86 -5.18 -12.81
C ASP A 81 14.87 -6.12 -12.15
N LYS A 82 14.46 -7.37 -11.94
CA LYS A 82 15.17 -8.36 -11.12
C LYS A 82 16.54 -8.78 -11.68
N ASP A 83 16.77 -8.51 -12.96
CA ASP A 83 17.99 -8.88 -13.67
C ASP A 83 18.93 -7.69 -13.92
N ALA A 84 18.49 -6.46 -13.58
CA ALA A 84 19.21 -5.25 -13.95
C ALA A 84 20.65 -5.18 -13.41
N TRP A 85 20.92 -5.80 -12.25
CA TRP A 85 22.26 -5.83 -11.68
C TRP A 85 23.19 -6.85 -12.33
N THR A 86 22.70 -7.78 -13.13
CA THR A 86 23.51 -8.79 -13.83
C THR A 86 23.69 -8.51 -15.32
N GLU A 87 23.05 -7.45 -15.81
CA GLU A 87 23.10 -6.97 -17.21
C GLU A 87 24.20 -5.93 -17.49
N THR A 88 24.89 -5.44 -16.46
CA THR A 88 25.93 -4.42 -16.57
C THR A 88 27.01 -4.60 -15.50
N LEU A 89 28.24 -4.15 -15.76
CA LEU A 89 29.28 -4.06 -14.72
C LEU A 89 29.18 -2.78 -13.89
N ASP A 90 28.49 -1.77 -14.41
CA ASP A 90 28.31 -0.42 -13.83
C ASP A 90 26.80 -0.24 -13.63
N ILE A 91 26.32 -0.50 -12.41
CA ILE A 91 24.89 -0.57 -12.08
C ILE A 91 24.27 0.80 -11.83
N ASN A 92 25.09 1.83 -11.60
CA ASN A 92 24.65 3.21 -11.41
C ASN A 92 24.98 4.13 -12.61
N ASN A 93 25.67 3.59 -13.63
CA ASN A 93 26.08 4.26 -14.85
C ASN A 93 26.93 5.52 -14.57
N ASP A 94 27.86 5.43 -13.62
CA ASP A 94 28.79 6.51 -13.24
C ASP A 94 30.15 6.44 -13.97
N GLY A 95 30.36 5.40 -14.78
CA GLY A 95 31.59 5.14 -15.53
C GLY A 95 32.62 4.27 -14.78
N VAL A 96 32.28 3.76 -13.60
CA VAL A 96 33.09 2.84 -12.81
C VAL A 96 32.37 1.51 -12.68
N ASN A 97 33.10 0.39 -12.82
CA ASN A 97 32.50 -0.92 -12.60
C ASN A 97 32.27 -1.15 -11.10
N ASP A 98 31.03 -1.47 -10.75
CA ASP A 98 30.59 -1.89 -9.42
C ASP A 98 30.83 -3.37 -9.16
N TRP A 99 30.82 -4.18 -10.23
CA TRP A 99 31.24 -5.58 -10.18
C TRP A 99 32.75 -5.68 -10.31
N VAL A 100 33.39 -6.20 -9.27
CA VAL A 100 34.84 -6.38 -9.23
C VAL A 100 35.23 -7.72 -8.65
N SER A 101 36.46 -8.15 -8.94
CA SER A 101 37.06 -9.28 -8.25
C SER A 101 37.39 -8.88 -6.81
N GLY A 102 37.03 -9.73 -5.85
CA GLY A 102 37.48 -9.62 -4.46
C GLY A 102 38.92 -10.08 -4.24
N THR A 103 39.56 -10.62 -5.28
CA THR A 103 40.95 -11.11 -5.27
C THR A 103 41.78 -10.43 -6.36
N ASP A 104 43.10 -10.39 -6.19
CA ASP A 104 44.02 -9.94 -7.24
C ASP A 104 44.21 -10.98 -8.37
N THR A 105 43.61 -12.17 -8.23
CA THR A 105 43.72 -13.29 -9.18
C THR A 105 42.51 -13.41 -10.10
N GLY A 106 41.42 -12.70 -9.81
CA GLY A 106 40.16 -12.75 -10.55
C GLY A 106 40.02 -11.70 -11.65
N VAL A 107 39.29 -12.06 -12.71
CA VAL A 107 38.87 -11.17 -13.80
C VAL A 107 37.36 -11.20 -13.90
N VAL A 108 36.72 -10.03 -13.94
CA VAL A 108 35.26 -9.90 -14.04
C VAL A 108 34.87 -9.34 -15.40
N SER A 109 33.83 -9.91 -16.01
CA SER A 109 33.35 -9.53 -17.34
C SER A 109 31.87 -9.90 -17.51
N LEU A 110 31.20 -9.28 -18.49
CA LEU A 110 29.89 -9.72 -18.94
C LEU A 110 30.03 -10.93 -19.87
N ASP A 111 29.12 -11.89 -19.74
CA ASP A 111 29.05 -13.06 -20.61
C ASP A 111 27.67 -13.16 -21.27
N SER A 112 27.63 -13.12 -22.60
CA SER A 112 26.38 -13.23 -23.37
C SER A 112 26.09 -14.65 -23.84
N GLU A 113 27.01 -15.60 -23.66
CA GLU A 113 26.85 -16.99 -24.07
C GLU A 113 26.35 -17.84 -22.90
N THR A 114 26.96 -17.67 -21.72
CA THR A 114 26.59 -18.41 -20.51
C THR A 114 25.73 -17.53 -19.61
N LYS A 115 24.43 -17.49 -19.90
CA LYS A 115 23.43 -16.72 -19.13
C LYS A 115 22.16 -17.54 -18.90
N MET A 116 21.29 -17.05 -18.03
CA MET A 116 20.03 -17.66 -17.64
C MET A 116 18.85 -16.73 -17.91
N THR A 117 18.96 -15.46 -17.52
CA THR A 117 17.97 -14.40 -17.77
C THR A 117 18.62 -13.30 -18.62
N GLY A 118 17.79 -12.47 -19.26
CA GLY A 118 18.27 -11.30 -19.97
C GLY A 118 19.27 -11.56 -21.11
N ASP A 119 20.17 -10.60 -21.32
CA ASP A 119 21.15 -10.57 -22.39
C ASP A 119 22.56 -10.92 -21.91
N TYR A 120 22.86 -10.78 -20.61
CA TYR A 120 24.16 -11.05 -20.02
C TYR A 120 24.07 -11.74 -18.65
N SER A 121 25.18 -12.32 -18.22
CA SER A 121 25.43 -12.65 -16.82
C SER A 121 26.78 -12.09 -16.39
N ILE A 122 27.02 -12.03 -15.08
CA ILE A 122 28.30 -11.61 -14.52
C ILE A 122 29.20 -12.82 -14.41
N ARG A 123 30.27 -12.84 -15.19
CA ARG A 123 31.30 -13.88 -15.15
C ARG A 123 32.48 -13.44 -14.32
N HIS A 124 32.88 -14.30 -13.40
CA HIS A 124 34.17 -14.26 -12.73
C HIS A 124 35.08 -15.38 -13.27
N GLU A 125 36.35 -15.06 -13.54
CA GLU A 125 37.40 -16.03 -13.87
C GLU A 125 38.55 -15.89 -12.87
N THR A 126 38.81 -16.94 -12.10
CA THR A 126 40.05 -17.07 -11.32
C THR A 126 41.19 -17.40 -12.29
N ALA A 127 41.94 -16.38 -12.72
CA ALA A 127 42.95 -16.48 -13.79
C ALA A 127 44.29 -17.07 -13.32
N TYR A 128 44.59 -16.97 -12.02
CA TYR A 128 45.77 -17.55 -11.39
C TYR A 128 45.37 -18.47 -10.25
N SER A 129 46.19 -19.47 -9.96
CA SER A 129 45.90 -20.47 -8.92
C SER A 129 45.63 -19.78 -7.58
N ASP A 130 44.43 -19.96 -7.06
CA ASP A 130 43.98 -19.40 -5.79
C ASP A 130 43.11 -20.41 -5.03
N SER A 131 42.88 -20.18 -3.75
CA SER A 131 42.04 -21.01 -2.87
C SER A 131 40.54 -20.78 -3.07
N TYR A 132 40.15 -19.63 -3.62
CA TYR A 132 38.77 -19.30 -3.98
C TYR A 132 38.74 -18.25 -5.10
N GLY A 133 37.61 -18.15 -5.80
CA GLY A 133 37.28 -16.98 -6.60
C GLY A 133 36.27 -16.11 -5.84
N SER A 134 36.42 -14.80 -5.87
CA SER A 134 35.56 -13.85 -5.14
C SER A 134 35.03 -12.79 -6.09
N LEU A 135 33.71 -12.67 -6.13
CA LEU A 135 33.01 -11.69 -6.94
C LEU A 135 32.23 -10.76 -6.02
N ASN A 136 32.58 -9.47 -6.07
CA ASN A 136 31.99 -8.43 -5.25
C ASN A 136 31.13 -7.50 -6.10
N LEU A 137 29.91 -7.24 -5.64
CA LEU A 137 29.07 -6.15 -6.13
C LEU A 137 29.04 -5.04 -5.09
N TYR A 138 29.55 -3.87 -5.45
CA TYR A 138 29.32 -2.65 -4.68
C TYR A 138 27.98 -2.04 -5.08
N LEU A 139 27.10 -1.82 -4.10
CA LEU A 139 25.82 -1.17 -4.36
C LEU A 139 25.95 0.35 -4.45
N ALA A 140 27.12 0.93 -4.19
CA ALA A 140 27.36 2.38 -4.22
C ALA A 140 26.25 3.19 -3.49
N ASP A 141 25.56 4.09 -4.20
CA ASP A 141 24.41 4.87 -3.72
C ASP A 141 23.08 4.09 -3.68
N ASN A 142 23.07 2.82 -4.11
CA ASN A 142 21.93 1.91 -4.12
C ASN A 142 21.83 1.03 -2.86
N THR A 143 22.21 1.54 -1.69
CA THR A 143 22.16 0.77 -0.42
C THR A 143 20.78 0.14 -0.16
N THR A 144 20.76 -1.07 0.38
CA THR A 144 19.52 -1.85 0.53
C THR A 144 19.19 -2.12 1.99
N ASN A 145 17.93 -1.89 2.35
CA ASN A 145 17.40 -2.21 3.67
C ASN A 145 16.83 -3.64 3.68
N CYS A 146 17.59 -4.60 4.18
CA CYS A 146 17.19 -6.00 4.27
C CYS A 146 16.09 -6.25 5.31
N ASN A 147 15.83 -5.33 6.24
CA ASN A 147 14.64 -5.40 7.10
C ASN A 147 13.35 -5.15 6.30
N LYS A 148 13.43 -4.44 5.16
CA LYS A 148 12.33 -4.26 4.21
C LYS A 148 12.30 -5.30 3.10
N TYR A 149 13.46 -5.75 2.62
CA TYR A 149 13.59 -6.80 1.61
C TYR A 149 14.21 -8.06 2.22
N PRO A 150 13.40 -8.97 2.81
CA PRO A 150 13.91 -10.04 3.67
C PRO A 150 14.44 -11.26 2.91
N ILE A 151 14.51 -11.23 1.57
CA ILE A 151 15.02 -12.33 0.74
C ILE A 151 16.06 -11.77 -0.24
N LEU A 152 17.23 -12.40 -0.29
CA LEU A 152 18.21 -12.25 -1.36
C LEU A 152 18.07 -13.45 -2.31
N CYS A 153 17.93 -13.19 -3.61
CA CYS A 153 17.79 -14.19 -4.65
C CYS A 153 18.86 -13.98 -5.72
N PHE A 154 19.48 -15.07 -6.17
CA PHE A 154 20.35 -15.07 -7.34
C PHE A 154 20.45 -16.46 -7.95
N GLN A 155 20.98 -16.54 -9.17
CA GLN A 155 21.30 -17.78 -9.84
C GLN A 155 22.81 -17.89 -10.01
N ILE A 156 23.36 -19.07 -9.76
CA ILE A 156 24.79 -19.31 -9.86
C ILE A 156 25.08 -20.57 -10.67
N ARG A 157 26.12 -20.50 -11.49
CA ARG A 157 26.71 -21.63 -12.20
C ARG A 157 28.21 -21.65 -11.96
N LYS A 158 28.77 -22.82 -11.64
CA LYS A 158 30.23 -22.98 -11.40
C LYS A 158 30.79 -24.10 -12.26
N GLU A 159 32.02 -23.93 -12.73
CA GLU A 159 32.80 -25.01 -13.33
C GLU A 159 33.15 -26.11 -12.32
N LYS A 160 33.39 -27.33 -12.81
CA LYS A 160 33.74 -28.51 -11.99
C LYS A 160 35.04 -28.38 -11.21
N SER A 161 35.88 -27.40 -11.53
CA SER A 161 37.11 -27.15 -10.80
C SER A 161 36.85 -26.60 -9.39
N PHE A 162 35.71 -25.93 -9.16
CA PHE A 162 35.31 -25.47 -7.83
C PHE A 162 34.77 -26.62 -6.97
N GLY A 163 34.96 -26.52 -5.66
CA GLY A 163 34.26 -27.32 -4.67
C GLY A 163 32.79 -26.90 -4.53
N ASN A 164 32.05 -27.59 -3.67
CA ASN A 164 30.63 -27.32 -3.46
C ASN A 164 30.39 -26.08 -2.61
N THR A 165 31.27 -25.79 -1.65
CA THR A 165 31.07 -24.71 -0.69
C THR A 165 31.12 -23.34 -1.38
N VAL A 166 30.11 -22.52 -1.07
CA VAL A 166 29.97 -21.13 -1.50
C VAL A 166 29.74 -20.27 -0.25
N HIS A 167 30.45 -19.16 -0.17
CA HIS A 167 30.22 -18.12 0.83
C HIS A 167 29.48 -16.94 0.20
N ILE A 168 28.56 -16.38 0.96
CA ILE A 168 27.85 -15.16 0.66
C ILE A 168 28.12 -14.20 1.81
N GLY A 169 28.75 -13.07 1.50
CA GLY A 169 29.00 -11.99 2.44
C GLY A 169 28.12 -10.78 2.15
N LEU A 170 27.55 -10.18 3.19
CA LEU A 170 26.90 -8.87 3.11
C LEU A 170 27.68 -7.87 3.95
N HIS A 171 27.92 -6.68 3.41
CA HIS A 171 28.48 -5.58 4.18
C HIS A 171 27.44 -4.52 4.46
N ASP A 172 27.46 -4.02 5.69
CA ASP A 172 26.76 -2.79 6.02
C ASP A 172 27.57 -1.55 5.63
N ALA A 173 26.91 -0.40 5.63
CA ALA A 173 27.52 0.90 5.35
C ALA A 173 28.65 1.30 6.33
N PHE A 174 28.81 0.57 7.44
CA PHE A 174 29.83 0.81 8.46
C PHE A 174 31.03 -0.15 8.34
N GLY A 175 31.02 -1.05 7.35
CA GLY A 175 32.11 -1.99 7.08
C GLY A 175 32.08 -3.25 7.94
N ASN A 176 30.97 -3.54 8.62
CA ASN A 176 30.79 -4.83 9.29
C ASN A 176 30.33 -5.89 8.29
N TRP A 177 30.67 -7.15 8.56
CA TRP A 177 30.32 -8.29 7.73
C TRP A 177 29.24 -9.15 8.37
N ALA A 178 28.34 -9.68 7.54
CA ALA A 178 27.50 -10.81 7.85
C ALA A 178 27.80 -11.92 6.83
N ASP A 179 28.13 -13.10 7.35
CA ASP A 179 28.61 -14.22 6.54
C ASP A 179 27.62 -15.39 6.55
N TYR A 180 27.42 -15.98 5.37
CA TYR A 180 26.56 -17.13 5.15
C TYR A 180 27.27 -18.17 4.28
N TRP A 181 27.24 -19.45 4.68
CA TRP A 181 27.84 -20.54 3.92
C TRP A 181 26.77 -21.54 3.50
N THR A 182 26.89 -22.02 2.28
CA THR A 182 26.01 -23.05 1.73
C THR A 182 26.76 -23.91 0.73
N ASP A 183 26.21 -25.09 0.41
CA ASP A 183 26.79 -25.98 -0.59
C ASP A 183 25.96 -25.94 -1.88
N ILE A 184 26.64 -25.64 -2.99
CA ILE A 184 26.09 -25.58 -4.33
C ILE A 184 26.94 -26.46 -5.24
N LEU A 185 26.31 -27.44 -5.87
CA LEU A 185 27.00 -28.42 -6.72
C LEU A 185 27.74 -27.75 -7.87
N SER A 186 29.01 -28.13 -8.07
CA SER A 186 29.82 -27.71 -9.23
C SER A 186 29.58 -28.63 -10.44
N ASP A 187 28.32 -28.76 -10.86
CA ASP A 187 27.88 -29.63 -11.96
C ASP A 187 27.73 -28.92 -13.31
N GLU A 188 28.24 -27.69 -13.42
CA GLU A 188 28.12 -26.80 -14.58
C GLU A 188 26.66 -26.49 -14.97
N ARG A 189 25.74 -26.50 -14.00
CA ARG A 189 24.35 -26.07 -14.18
C ARG A 189 24.03 -24.84 -13.34
N TRP A 190 22.96 -24.17 -13.73
CA TRP A 190 22.39 -23.06 -12.97
C TRP A 190 21.63 -23.58 -11.75
N HIS A 191 21.94 -23.02 -10.59
CA HIS A 191 21.23 -23.26 -9.33
C HIS A 191 20.60 -21.96 -8.85
N VAL A 192 19.34 -22.01 -8.43
CA VAL A 192 18.65 -20.88 -7.81
C VAL A 192 18.96 -20.89 -6.32
N VAL A 193 19.37 -19.74 -5.80
CA VAL A 193 19.71 -19.55 -4.39
C VAL A 193 18.78 -18.48 -3.83
N GLU A 194 18.05 -18.83 -2.77
CA GLU A 194 17.20 -17.93 -2.01
C GLU A 194 17.62 -17.95 -0.54
N ILE A 195 17.99 -16.79 -0.01
CA ILE A 195 18.53 -16.65 1.34
C ILE A 195 17.70 -15.63 2.11
N GLY A 196 17.29 -15.98 3.32
CA GLY A 196 16.66 -15.04 4.25
C GLY A 196 17.68 -14.02 4.77
N VAL A 197 17.38 -12.73 4.64
CA VAL A 197 18.20 -11.60 5.12
C VAL A 197 17.41 -10.71 6.06
N GLY A 198 18.09 -9.79 6.75
CA GLY A 198 17.49 -8.86 7.72
C GLY A 198 17.47 -9.42 9.14
N GLU A 199 17.14 -8.58 10.11
CA GLU A 199 17.13 -8.91 11.54
C GLU A 199 16.31 -10.16 11.87
N LYS A 200 15.22 -10.40 11.14
CA LYS A 200 14.37 -11.59 11.33
C LYS A 200 15.05 -12.91 10.97
N ASN A 201 16.09 -12.87 10.15
CA ASN A 201 16.82 -14.03 9.65
C ASN A 201 18.25 -14.07 10.17
N GLU A 202 18.61 -13.20 11.12
CA GLU A 202 20.00 -13.00 11.56
C GLU A 202 20.64 -14.24 12.18
N ASP A 203 19.84 -15.12 12.78
CA ASP A 203 20.32 -16.39 13.36
C ASP A 203 20.95 -17.32 12.32
N ASN A 204 20.66 -17.13 11.04
CA ASN A 204 21.25 -17.90 9.95
C ASN A 204 22.60 -17.35 9.49
N TRP A 205 23.04 -16.19 10.01
CA TRP A 205 24.24 -15.48 9.59
C TRP A 205 25.26 -15.40 10.72
N GLN A 206 26.55 -15.53 10.39
CA GLN A 206 27.61 -15.17 11.32
C GLN A 206 27.87 -13.67 11.19
N ARG A 207 27.54 -12.91 12.24
CA ARG A 207 27.66 -11.44 12.21
C ARG A 207 28.05 -10.88 13.57
N PRO A 208 28.68 -9.69 13.64
CA PRO A 208 28.88 -9.00 14.89
C PRO A 208 27.56 -8.35 15.36
N SER A 209 27.44 -8.10 16.67
CA SER A 209 26.21 -7.57 17.28
C SER A 209 25.77 -6.20 16.74
N ASN A 210 26.71 -5.43 16.17
CA ASN A 210 26.51 -4.08 15.64
C ASN A 210 26.30 -4.03 14.11
N PHE A 211 26.13 -5.17 13.44
CA PHE A 211 25.81 -5.20 12.00
C PHE A 211 24.46 -4.52 11.71
N ASP A 212 24.43 -3.59 10.76
CA ASP A 212 23.21 -2.84 10.38
C ASP A 212 22.55 -3.42 9.11
N TRP A 213 21.51 -4.24 9.32
CA TRP A 213 20.69 -4.82 8.25
C TRP A 213 19.90 -3.79 7.42
N SER A 214 19.81 -2.53 7.88
CA SER A 214 19.04 -1.49 7.19
C SER A 214 19.82 -0.81 6.06
N GLN A 215 21.15 -1.02 5.98
CA GLN A 215 22.04 -0.29 5.08
C GLN A 215 23.12 -1.20 4.47
N ILE A 216 22.71 -2.19 3.69
CA ILE A 216 23.64 -3.07 2.96
C ILE A 216 24.20 -2.33 1.75
N ASN A 217 25.53 -2.30 1.59
CA ASN A 217 26.22 -1.59 0.52
C ASN A 217 27.13 -2.48 -0.35
N GLN A 218 27.33 -3.75 0.01
CA GLN A 218 28.13 -4.68 -0.77
C GLN A 218 27.59 -6.11 -0.61
N ILE A 219 27.66 -6.87 -1.70
CA ILE A 219 27.42 -8.31 -1.73
C ILE A 219 28.71 -8.98 -2.22
N ALA A 220 29.20 -9.97 -1.49
CA ALA A 220 30.33 -10.80 -1.87
C ALA A 220 29.83 -12.23 -2.11
N ILE A 221 30.27 -12.86 -3.21
CA ILE A 221 29.98 -14.26 -3.51
C ILE A 221 31.31 -14.95 -3.81
N GLU A 222 31.64 -15.94 -2.99
CA GLU A 222 32.93 -16.64 -3.05
C GLU A 222 32.73 -18.13 -3.32
N CYS A 223 33.44 -18.64 -4.32
CA CYS A 223 33.45 -20.05 -4.69
C CYS A 223 34.80 -20.66 -4.35
N PHE A 224 34.82 -21.63 -3.42
CA PHE A 224 36.06 -22.26 -2.95
C PHE A 224 36.52 -23.38 -3.87
N PHE A 225 37.84 -23.54 -4.00
CA PHE A 225 38.47 -24.75 -4.53
C PHE A 225 38.70 -25.74 -3.39
N GLU A 226 38.82 -27.05 -3.69
CA GLU A 226 39.16 -28.05 -2.64
C GLU A 226 40.56 -27.82 -2.05
N GLU A 227 41.49 -27.33 -2.89
CA GLU A 227 42.82 -26.90 -2.47
C GLU A 227 43.12 -25.52 -3.08
N THR A 228 43.67 -25.50 -4.30
CA THR A 228 43.84 -24.30 -5.11
C THR A 228 43.54 -24.62 -6.57
N GLY A 229 43.11 -23.63 -7.34
CA GLY A 229 42.75 -23.85 -8.73
C GLY A 229 42.51 -22.58 -9.52
N THR A 230 42.11 -22.82 -10.78
CA THR A 230 41.60 -21.80 -11.69
C THR A 230 40.25 -22.27 -12.21
N GLY A 231 39.39 -21.34 -12.60
CA GLY A 231 38.05 -21.69 -13.05
C GLY A 231 37.13 -20.48 -13.15
N LYS A 232 35.96 -20.73 -13.72
CA LYS A 232 34.93 -19.72 -13.95
C LYS A 232 33.64 -20.03 -13.21
N PHE A 233 32.98 -18.99 -12.75
CA PHE A 233 31.61 -19.05 -12.30
C PHE A 233 30.85 -17.82 -12.77
N TRP A 234 29.53 -17.95 -12.79
CA TRP A 234 28.61 -16.95 -13.30
C TRP A 234 27.52 -16.69 -12.27
N ILE A 235 27.15 -15.42 -12.11
CA ILE A 235 26.01 -14.95 -11.33
C ILE A 235 25.02 -14.27 -12.26
N ASP A 236 23.74 -14.57 -12.08
CA ASP A 236 22.65 -14.03 -12.89
C ASP A 236 21.39 -13.82 -12.04
N ASN A 237 20.47 -12.96 -12.49
CA ASN A 237 19.17 -12.68 -11.85
C ASN A 237 19.28 -12.37 -10.35
N LEU A 238 20.17 -11.43 -9.99
CA LEU A 238 20.47 -11.03 -8.61
C LEU A 238 19.57 -9.87 -8.15
N PHE A 239 18.77 -10.11 -7.12
CA PHE A 239 17.90 -9.09 -6.54
C PHE A 239 17.51 -9.40 -5.09
N PHE A 240 17.12 -8.36 -4.35
CA PHE A 240 16.40 -8.48 -3.09
C PHE A 240 14.89 -8.48 -3.34
N ASN A 241 14.13 -9.26 -2.57
CA ASN A 241 12.70 -9.49 -2.81
C ASN A 241 11.86 -9.44 -1.53
N ASN A 242 10.55 -9.66 -1.68
CA ASN A 242 9.55 -9.77 -0.63
C ASN A 242 9.34 -8.50 0.19
N CYS A 243 9.69 -7.33 -0.36
CA CYS A 243 9.23 -6.08 0.20
C CYS A 243 7.74 -5.90 -0.10
N ARG A 244 7.00 -5.32 0.86
CA ARG A 244 5.61 -4.96 0.64
C ARG A 244 5.54 -3.63 -0.11
N TRP A 245 4.64 -3.55 -1.06
CA TRP A 245 4.18 -2.24 -1.54
C TRP A 245 3.63 -1.46 -0.37
N GLU A 246 3.94 -0.17 -0.25
CA GLU A 246 3.50 0.59 0.92
C GLU A 246 3.23 2.05 0.57
N ALA A 247 2.28 2.65 1.28
CA ALA A 247 2.09 4.08 1.27
C ALA A 247 1.49 4.56 2.59
N THR A 248 1.90 5.76 3.01
CA THR A 248 1.31 6.46 4.16
C THR A 248 0.70 7.77 3.68
N ALA A 249 -0.52 8.06 4.13
CA ALA A 249 -1.18 9.34 3.98
C ALA A 249 -1.52 9.91 5.37
N GLU A 250 -1.34 11.20 5.56
CA GLU A 250 -1.58 11.86 6.84
C GLU A 250 -2.11 13.29 6.68
N ASP A 251 -2.80 13.79 7.71
CA ASP A 251 -3.36 15.14 7.75
C ASP A 251 -2.89 15.88 9.01
N SER A 252 -1.99 16.84 8.83
CA SER A 252 -1.36 17.57 9.94
C SER A 252 -2.34 18.46 10.72
N GLN A 253 -3.40 18.96 10.08
CA GLN A 253 -4.40 19.78 10.75
C GLN A 253 -5.25 18.92 11.68
N SER A 254 -5.77 17.81 11.19
CA SER A 254 -6.47 16.80 11.99
C SER A 254 -5.61 16.23 13.13
N GLN A 255 -4.30 16.04 12.91
CA GLN A 255 -3.38 15.65 13.98
C GLN A 255 -3.24 16.72 15.07
N THR A 256 -3.24 18.00 14.68
CA THR A 256 -3.22 19.13 15.63
C THR A 256 -4.51 19.18 16.45
N ASP A 257 -5.65 18.94 15.80
CA ASP A 257 -6.97 19.06 16.42
C ASP A 257 -7.34 17.84 17.28
N TYR A 258 -6.90 16.63 16.91
CA TYR A 258 -7.37 15.37 17.50
C TYR A 258 -6.26 14.44 18.03
N GLY A 259 -4.99 14.87 17.95
CA GLY A 259 -3.82 14.07 18.27
C GLY A 259 -3.51 13.00 17.22
N LEU A 260 -2.32 12.40 17.25
CA LEU A 260 -1.94 11.34 16.32
C LEU A 260 -2.79 10.08 16.51
N ARG A 261 -3.50 9.66 15.46
CA ARG A 261 -4.40 8.50 15.46
C ARG A 261 -4.19 7.67 14.20
N GLU A 262 -3.58 6.51 14.38
CA GLU A 262 -3.07 5.69 13.29
C GLU A 262 -4.03 4.55 12.89
N LEU A 263 -4.11 4.30 11.59
CA LEU A 263 -4.72 3.12 11.00
C LEU A 263 -3.67 2.40 10.15
N VAL A 264 -3.56 1.09 10.33
CA VAL A 264 -2.72 0.22 9.50
C VAL A 264 -3.60 -0.87 8.91
N GLU A 265 -3.56 -1.01 7.59
CA GLU A 265 -4.30 -2.05 6.85
C GLU A 265 -3.36 -2.80 5.92
N ILE A 266 -3.60 -4.10 5.77
CA ILE A 266 -2.88 -4.96 4.83
C ILE A 266 -3.88 -5.44 3.79
N ASP A 267 -3.59 -5.21 2.53
CA ASP A 267 -4.40 -5.60 1.37
C ASP A 267 -3.50 -6.26 0.32
N GLU A 268 -3.55 -7.58 0.26
CA GLU A 268 -2.72 -8.38 -0.65
C GLU A 268 -3.13 -8.24 -2.13
N GLU A 269 -4.21 -7.52 -2.45
CA GLU A 269 -4.63 -7.23 -3.83
C GLU A 269 -3.95 -6.00 -4.43
N LEU A 270 -3.17 -5.25 -3.64
CA LEU A 270 -2.44 -4.06 -4.09
C LEU A 270 -1.02 -4.42 -4.53
N HIS A 271 -0.70 -4.12 -5.79
CA HIS A 271 0.53 -4.53 -6.46
C HIS A 271 1.42 -3.33 -6.88
N SER A 272 1.24 -2.17 -6.25
CA SER A 272 2.11 -1.00 -6.42
C SER A 272 1.99 0.01 -5.27
N ASP A 273 3.04 0.79 -5.02
CA ASP A 273 2.98 1.89 -4.03
C ASP A 273 1.90 2.93 -4.39
N TYR A 274 1.63 3.12 -5.68
CA TYR A 274 0.59 4.03 -6.15
C TYR A 274 -0.82 3.55 -5.80
N GLU A 275 -1.10 2.25 -5.99
CA GLU A 275 -2.36 1.63 -5.57
C GLU A 275 -2.53 1.75 -4.04
N CYS A 276 -1.48 1.48 -3.25
CA CYS A 276 -1.47 1.72 -1.79
C CYS A 276 -1.73 3.20 -1.44
N GLN A 277 -1.14 4.15 -2.17
CA GLN A 277 -1.31 5.58 -1.92
C GLN A 277 -2.75 6.03 -2.14
N LEU A 278 -3.41 5.56 -3.21
CA LEU A 278 -4.81 5.87 -3.47
C LEU A 278 -5.72 5.33 -2.36
N ARG A 279 -5.46 4.11 -1.89
CA ARG A 279 -6.19 3.51 -0.76
C ARG A 279 -5.99 4.29 0.53
N ALA A 280 -4.75 4.66 0.84
CA ALA A 280 -4.41 5.43 2.04
C ALA A 280 -5.12 6.79 2.06
N LYS A 281 -5.11 7.50 0.91
CA LYS A 281 -5.79 8.80 0.78
C LYS A 281 -7.30 8.69 0.93
N ALA A 282 -7.93 7.70 0.29
CA ALA A 282 -9.37 7.50 0.39
C ALA A 282 -9.84 7.22 1.83
N LEU A 283 -9.10 6.38 2.55
CA LEU A 283 -9.37 6.11 3.97
C LEU A 283 -9.10 7.32 4.86
N LEU A 284 -8.03 8.06 4.60
CA LEU A 284 -7.73 9.28 5.32
C LEU A 284 -8.84 10.31 5.13
N ASP A 285 -9.29 10.58 3.90
CA ASP A 285 -10.34 11.55 3.64
C ASP A 285 -11.67 11.18 4.30
N TYR A 286 -11.94 9.88 4.48
CA TYR A 286 -13.12 9.40 5.20
C TYR A 286 -12.99 9.47 6.72
N LEU A 287 -11.78 9.28 7.27
CA LEU A 287 -11.58 9.09 8.72
C LEU A 287 -10.89 10.27 9.40
N LYS A 288 -10.33 11.24 8.68
CA LYS A 288 -9.56 12.34 9.28
C LYS A 288 -10.40 13.27 10.13
N ASP A 289 -11.70 13.35 9.88
CA ASP A 289 -12.62 14.24 10.60
C ASP A 289 -13.64 13.44 11.43
N PRO A 290 -14.05 13.95 12.60
CA PRO A 290 -15.05 13.31 13.43
C PRO A 290 -16.42 13.34 12.74
N ILE A 291 -17.21 12.29 12.99
CA ILE A 291 -18.62 12.28 12.55
C ILE A 291 -19.40 13.23 13.45
N GLU A 292 -20.15 14.14 12.84
CA GLU A 292 -20.95 15.14 13.55
C GLU A 292 -22.43 14.77 13.51
N TYR A 293 -23.09 14.89 14.65
CA TYR A 293 -24.52 14.68 14.82
C TYR A 293 -25.16 15.92 15.45
N LEU A 294 -26.23 16.40 14.82
CA LEU A 294 -27.05 17.49 15.33
C LEU A 294 -28.49 17.00 15.49
N LYS A 295 -29.09 17.27 16.65
CA LYS A 295 -30.52 17.12 16.86
C LYS A 295 -31.14 18.49 17.02
N VAL A 296 -31.99 18.87 16.08
CA VAL A 296 -32.58 20.20 15.97
C VAL A 296 -34.08 20.10 16.23
N LYS A 297 -34.63 21.03 17.01
CA LYS A 297 -36.08 21.19 17.17
C LYS A 297 -36.50 22.62 16.96
N SER A 298 -37.64 22.79 16.30
CA SER A 298 -38.24 24.10 16.08
C SER A 298 -39.73 24.01 15.78
N THR A 299 -40.46 25.02 16.25
CA THR A 299 -41.88 25.26 15.95
C THR A 299 -42.11 26.34 14.89
N VAL A 300 -41.03 26.97 14.40
CA VAL A 300 -41.09 28.11 13.48
C VAL A 300 -40.55 27.80 12.08
N ILE A 301 -40.14 26.56 11.81
CA ILE A 301 -39.69 26.13 10.47
C ILE A 301 -40.88 26.20 9.51
N ASN A 302 -40.79 27.10 8.54
CA ASN A 302 -41.74 27.17 7.44
C ASN A 302 -41.14 26.46 6.22
N TYR A 303 -41.59 25.24 5.96
CA TYR A 303 -41.12 24.45 4.82
C TYR A 303 -41.90 24.70 3.52
N GLY A 304 -42.97 25.49 3.54
CA GLY A 304 -43.79 25.81 2.35
C GLY A 304 -44.13 24.56 1.52
N ASP A 305 -43.81 24.61 0.23
CA ASP A 305 -44.00 23.50 -0.72
C ASP A 305 -42.82 22.50 -0.76
N ASN A 306 -41.80 22.69 0.09
CA ASN A 306 -40.55 21.90 0.09
C ASN A 306 -40.39 21.12 1.41
N PRO A 307 -41.22 20.10 1.70
CA PRO A 307 -41.09 19.33 2.93
C PRO A 307 -39.67 18.78 3.08
N ILE A 308 -39.15 18.83 4.32
CA ILE A 308 -37.86 18.27 4.68
C ILE A 308 -38.02 16.76 4.78
N LEU A 309 -37.21 16.02 4.02
CA LEU A 309 -37.32 14.57 3.95
C LEU A 309 -35.98 13.89 4.29
N PRO A 310 -35.99 12.64 4.79
CA PRO A 310 -34.75 11.90 5.04
C PRO A 310 -33.91 11.78 3.77
N GLY A 311 -32.60 11.97 3.88
CA GLY A 311 -31.66 12.03 2.76
C GLY A 311 -31.56 13.40 2.07
N ASP A 312 -32.35 14.40 2.47
CA ASP A 312 -32.13 15.78 2.02
C ASP A 312 -30.81 16.31 2.57
N LYS A 313 -30.14 17.14 1.77
CA LYS A 313 -29.02 17.98 2.17
C LYS A 313 -29.57 19.35 2.58
N ILE A 314 -29.29 19.76 3.80
CA ILE A 314 -29.66 21.07 4.34
C ILE A 314 -28.40 21.80 4.78
N HIS A 315 -28.31 23.07 4.39
CA HIS A 315 -27.27 23.97 4.86
C HIS A 315 -27.64 24.53 6.23
N LEU A 316 -26.68 24.54 7.16
CA LEU A 316 -26.88 25.02 8.51
C LEU A 316 -25.80 26.01 8.91
N THR A 317 -26.25 27.19 9.35
CA THR A 317 -25.40 28.19 9.99
C THR A 317 -25.81 28.37 11.45
N LEU A 318 -24.95 27.91 12.37
CA LEU A 318 -25.08 28.08 13.82
C LEU A 318 -23.83 28.79 14.37
N PRO A 319 -23.83 30.14 14.41
CA PRO A 319 -22.66 30.92 14.80
C PRO A 319 -22.14 30.59 16.21
N SER A 320 -23.03 30.27 17.15
CA SER A 320 -22.67 29.91 18.53
C SER A 320 -21.85 28.64 18.65
N LEU A 321 -21.96 27.73 17.67
CA LEU A 321 -21.19 26.48 17.60
C LEU A 321 -20.08 26.53 16.54
N ASN A 322 -19.90 27.68 15.87
CA ASN A 322 -19.01 27.86 14.72
C ASN A 322 -19.28 26.82 13.61
N ILE A 323 -20.56 26.57 13.32
CA ILE A 323 -21.00 25.65 12.27
C ILE A 323 -21.54 26.47 11.11
N ASP A 324 -20.99 26.23 9.92
CA ASP A 324 -21.48 26.75 8.63
C ASP A 324 -21.23 25.67 7.57
N ALA A 325 -22.14 24.70 7.47
CA ALA A 325 -21.90 23.48 6.71
C ALA A 325 -23.18 22.79 6.23
N ASP A 326 -23.02 21.93 5.22
CA ASP A 326 -24.08 21.06 4.72
C ASP A 326 -24.18 19.78 5.57
N TYR A 327 -25.39 19.46 6.03
CA TYR A 327 -25.72 18.23 6.74
C TYR A 327 -26.74 17.39 5.98
N ARG A 328 -26.66 16.06 6.13
CA ARG A 328 -27.67 15.12 5.64
C ARG A 328 -28.74 14.93 6.69
N VAL A 329 -30.01 15.00 6.30
CA VAL A 329 -31.15 14.66 7.17
C VAL A 329 -31.21 13.15 7.35
N THR A 330 -30.93 12.65 8.54
CA THR A 330 -31.03 11.22 8.88
C THR A 330 -32.48 10.87 9.23
N THR A 331 -33.10 11.67 10.09
CA THR A 331 -34.51 11.51 10.49
C THR A 331 -35.21 12.86 10.52
N VAL A 332 -36.51 12.85 10.24
CA VAL A 332 -37.41 13.99 10.38
C VAL A 332 -38.70 13.52 11.05
N GLU A 333 -39.12 14.23 12.08
CA GLU A 333 -40.38 13.99 12.77
C GLU A 333 -41.20 15.27 12.76
N TYR A 334 -42.46 15.14 12.32
CA TYR A 334 -43.44 16.21 12.30
C TYR A 334 -44.49 15.94 13.38
N TYR A 335 -44.61 16.84 14.35
CA TYR A 335 -45.58 16.73 15.44
C TYR A 335 -46.52 17.94 15.45
N VAL A 336 -47.82 17.71 15.22
CA VAL A 336 -48.84 18.77 15.25
C VAL A 336 -49.54 18.76 16.61
N ASP A 337 -49.43 19.86 17.34
CA ASP A 337 -50.30 20.09 18.50
C ASP A 337 -51.58 20.79 18.04
N ALA A 338 -52.67 20.03 17.99
CA ALA A 338 -53.97 20.52 17.56
C ALA A 338 -54.57 21.61 18.49
N ARG A 339 -54.13 21.70 19.76
CA ARG A 339 -54.65 22.67 20.73
C ARG A 339 -54.10 24.06 20.49
N THR A 340 -52.81 24.13 20.17
CA THR A 340 -52.09 25.37 19.90
C THR A 340 -51.99 25.67 18.41
N GLN A 341 -52.37 24.71 17.54
CA GLN A 341 -52.19 24.77 16.08
C GLN A 341 -50.73 25.02 15.70
N THR A 342 -49.80 24.45 16.48
CA THR A 342 -48.36 24.58 16.26
C THR A 342 -47.81 23.27 15.72
N LEU A 343 -46.94 23.37 14.71
CA LEU A 343 -46.20 22.25 14.16
C LEU A 343 -44.77 22.30 14.70
N GLU A 344 -44.39 21.29 15.49
CA GLU A 344 -43.00 21.06 15.89
C GLU A 344 -42.34 20.16 14.85
N VAL A 345 -41.18 20.57 14.37
CA VAL A 345 -40.30 19.80 13.48
C VAL A 345 -39.06 19.41 14.28
N SER A 346 -38.80 18.11 14.38
CA SER A 346 -37.56 17.56 14.94
C SER A 346 -36.73 16.93 13.83
N LEU A 347 -35.46 17.30 13.74
CA LEU A 347 -34.53 16.80 12.73
C LEU A 347 -33.33 16.16 13.43
N GLU A 348 -32.92 14.99 12.98
CA GLU A 348 -31.58 14.45 13.27
C GLU A 348 -30.75 14.53 12.00
N LEU A 349 -29.62 15.21 12.12
CA LEU A 349 -28.75 15.58 11.02
C LEU A 349 -27.39 14.94 11.24
N GLY A 350 -26.89 14.25 10.23
CA GLY A 350 -25.57 13.64 10.24
C GLY A 350 -24.68 14.31 9.20
N ARG A 351 -23.44 14.60 9.58
CA ARG A 351 -22.36 14.89 8.63
C ARG A 351 -21.38 13.73 8.70
N GLU A 352 -21.67 12.75 7.87
CA GLU A 352 -20.73 11.68 7.58
C GLU A 352 -19.91 12.12 6.36
N PRO A 353 -18.57 12.17 6.45
CA PRO A 353 -17.76 12.27 5.25
C PRO A 353 -18.16 11.13 4.32
N GLN A 354 -18.37 11.42 3.05
CA GLN A 354 -18.60 10.36 2.09
C GLN A 354 -17.34 9.53 2.04
N LEU A 355 -17.45 8.23 2.33
CA LEU A 355 -16.43 7.31 1.88
C LEU A 355 -16.46 7.46 0.36
N LEU A 356 -15.46 8.14 -0.19
CA LEU A 356 -15.07 8.07 -1.60
C LEU A 356 -14.61 6.64 -1.85
N ALA A 357 -15.53 5.69 -1.65
CA ALA A 357 -15.26 4.33 -1.96
C ALA A 357 -14.97 4.33 -3.46
N ASP A 358 -13.86 3.68 -3.74
CA ASP A 358 -13.50 3.14 -5.01
C ASP A 358 -13.18 4.10 -6.17
N TYR A 359 -12.12 4.92 -5.98
CA TYR A 359 -11.07 4.92 -7.01
C TYR A 359 -10.51 3.49 -7.29
N ILE A 360 -10.70 2.56 -6.35
CA ILE A 360 -10.57 1.10 -6.49
C ILE A 360 -11.38 0.57 -7.72
N TYR A 361 -12.48 1.21 -8.13
CA TYR A 361 -13.27 0.80 -9.29
C TYR A 361 -12.74 1.32 -10.63
N ALA A 362 -11.87 2.33 -10.65
CA ALA A 362 -11.10 2.63 -11.86
C ALA A 362 -10.16 1.45 -12.22
N LEU A 363 -9.84 0.57 -11.25
CA LEU A 363 -9.09 -0.68 -11.46
C LEU A 363 -9.97 -1.94 -11.66
N ARG A 364 -11.31 -1.82 -11.64
CA ARG A 364 -12.13 -2.78 -12.41
C ARG A 364 -11.77 -2.81 -13.89
N SER A 365 -11.03 -1.83 -14.40
CA SER A 365 -10.42 -1.89 -15.74
C SER A 365 -9.42 -3.04 -15.93
N LYS A 366 -8.80 -3.59 -14.86
CA LYS A 366 -8.03 -4.84 -14.93
C LYS A 366 -8.93 -6.09 -14.90
N THR A 367 -10.10 -6.04 -14.24
CA THR A 367 -11.10 -7.14 -14.31
C THR A 367 -11.70 -7.29 -15.72
N ALA A 368 -11.60 -6.28 -16.58
CA ALA A 368 -11.89 -6.39 -18.02
C ALA A 368 -10.88 -7.25 -18.81
N LYS A 369 -9.68 -7.54 -18.25
CA LYS A 369 -8.80 -8.60 -18.81
C LYS A 369 -9.33 -10.00 -18.51
N LEU A 370 -10.06 -10.19 -17.40
CA LEU A 370 -10.69 -11.46 -17.03
C LEU A 370 -12.00 -11.74 -17.80
N SER A 371 -12.65 -10.71 -18.36
CA SER A 371 -13.80 -10.93 -19.25
C SER A 371 -13.40 -11.35 -20.68
N LYS A 372 -12.12 -11.20 -21.07
CA LYS A 372 -11.59 -11.75 -22.34
C LYS A 372 -11.30 -13.26 -22.30
N THR A 373 -11.30 -13.88 -21.12
CA THR A 373 -11.11 -15.33 -20.94
C THR A 373 -12.42 -16.09 -20.68
N LYS A 374 -13.59 -15.46 -20.91
CA LYS A 374 -14.84 -16.21 -21.04
C LYS A 374 -14.85 -17.00 -22.36
N ALA A 375 -14.39 -18.25 -22.24
CA ALA A 375 -14.79 -19.43 -23.00
C ALA A 375 -14.87 -19.28 -24.53
N TYR A 376 -13.79 -19.69 -25.21
CA TYR A 376 -13.98 -20.41 -26.47
C TYR A 376 -14.62 -21.76 -26.12
N ARG A 377 -15.87 -21.94 -26.55
CA ARG A 377 -16.39 -23.25 -26.93
C ARG A 377 -16.11 -23.47 -28.40
#